data_AF-A0A7C7LUS4-F1
#
_entry.id   AF-A0A7C7LUS4-F1
#
_cell.length_a   1.000
_cell.length_b   1.000
_cell.length_c   1.000
_cell.angle_alpha   90.00
_cell.angle_beta   90.00
_cell.angle_gamma   90.00
#
_symmetry.space_group_name_H-M   'P 1'
#
loop_
_entity.id
_entity.type
_entity.pdbx_description
1 polymer ?
#
loop_
_entity_poly.entity_id
_entity_poly.type
_entity_poly.pdbx_seq_one_letter_code
_entity_poly.pdbx_strand_id
1 'polypeptide(L)'
;MRLLSIFILAGILCGGTNNALSKASAAMKAGMYKEALGHISVAQKTDETNPDVYRMKALLHEALDEPKLALSAWKNCLKYSMDEFMSSEAKIHIQSLSAE
;
A
#
# COMPACT_ATOMS: atom_id res chain seq x y z
N MET A 1 3.84 45.58 19.84
CA MET A 1 2.94 45.20 18.73
C MET A 1 3.40 43.87 18.16
N ARG A 2 2.49 42.90 18.20
CA ARG A 2 2.41 41.59 17.51
C ARG A 2 3.68 40.94 16.93
N LEU A 3 4.02 39.80 17.54
CA LEU A 3 4.80 38.69 16.98
C LEU A 3 4.26 38.28 15.61
N LEU A 4 5.09 38.31 14.57
CA LEU A 4 4.85 37.66 13.29
C LEU A 4 5.93 36.60 13.10
N SER A 5 5.82 35.53 13.88
CA SER A 5 6.52 34.27 13.64
C SER A 5 5.92 33.65 12.39
N ILE A 6 6.59 33.82 11.25
CA ILE A 6 6.22 33.14 10.01
C ILE A 6 6.66 31.68 10.17
N PHE A 7 5.75 30.84 10.66
CA PHE A 7 5.82 29.40 10.45
C PHE A 7 5.55 29.15 8.96
N ILE A 8 6.61 29.00 8.17
CA ILE A 8 6.46 28.49 6.80
C ILE A 8 6.02 27.04 6.94
N LEU A 9 4.74 26.85 6.63
CA LEU A 9 4.00 25.61 6.56
C LEU A 9 4.81 24.56 5.75
N ALA A 10 5.31 23.53 6.44
CA ALA A 10 5.75 22.29 5.81
C ALA A 10 4.50 21.57 5.27
N GLY A 11 3.98 22.04 4.13
CA GLY A 11 2.69 21.63 3.58
C GLY A 11 2.76 20.91 2.23
N ILE A 12 3.93 20.44 1.78
CA ILE A 12 4.07 19.81 0.46
C ILE A 12 4.79 18.46 0.59
N LEU A 13 4.17 17.48 1.25
CA LEU A 13 4.55 16.06 1.10
C LEU A 13 3.36 15.10 0.93
N CYS A 14 2.11 15.55 1.13
CA CYS A 14 0.95 14.65 1.16
C CYS A 14 0.39 14.21 -0.22
N GLY A 15 1.06 14.53 -1.34
CA GLY A 15 0.56 14.23 -2.69
C GLY A 15 1.13 12.99 -3.38
N GLY A 16 2.24 12.42 -2.87
CA GLY A 16 3.02 11.41 -3.60
C GLY A 16 2.41 10.00 -3.60
N THR A 17 1.95 9.53 -2.44
CA THR A 17 1.44 8.17 -2.24
C THR A 17 0.13 7.94 -2.99
N ASN A 18 -0.85 8.85 -2.86
CA ASN A 18 -2.17 8.74 -3.48
C ASN A 18 -2.09 8.69 -5.03
N ASN A 19 -1.15 9.42 -5.64
CA ASN A 19 -0.95 9.39 -7.08
C ASN A 19 -0.29 8.09 -7.57
N ALA A 20 0.62 7.52 -6.79
CA ALA A 20 1.27 6.26 -7.15
C ALA A 20 0.30 5.08 -7.00
N LEU A 21 -0.48 5.03 -5.91
CA LEU A 21 -1.42 3.95 -5.68
C LEU A 21 -2.58 3.94 -6.69
N SER A 22 -3.08 5.12 -7.08
CA SER A 22 -4.12 5.21 -8.11
C SER A 22 -3.65 4.70 -9.48
N LYS A 23 -2.40 5.02 -9.87
CA LYS A 23 -1.77 4.48 -11.09
C LYS A 23 -1.56 2.98 -11.04
N ALA A 24 -1.09 2.46 -9.90
CA ALA A 24 -0.96 1.03 -9.71
C ALA A 24 -2.32 0.32 -9.84
N SER A 25 -3.38 0.85 -9.22
CA SER A 25 -4.73 0.30 -9.34
C SER A 25 -5.22 0.29 -10.80
N ALA A 26 -4.99 1.38 -11.55
CA ALA A 26 -5.33 1.45 -12.96
C ALA A 26 -4.56 0.40 -13.79
N ALA A 27 -3.26 0.25 -13.55
CA ALA A 27 -2.43 -0.75 -14.22
C ALA A 27 -2.87 -2.19 -13.88
N MET A 28 -3.22 -2.49 -12.62
CA MET A 28 -3.78 -3.79 -12.23
C MET A 28 -5.08 -4.10 -12.97
N LYS A 29 -6.01 -3.14 -13.05
CA LYS A 29 -7.26 -3.29 -13.80
C LYS A 29 -7.05 -3.50 -15.30
N ALA A 30 -5.96 -2.95 -15.84
CA ALA A 30 -5.57 -3.13 -17.23
C ALA A 30 -4.74 -4.41 -17.48
N GLY A 31 -4.47 -5.24 -16.46
CA GLY A 31 -3.61 -6.42 -16.56
C GLY A 31 -2.12 -6.12 -16.70
N MET A 32 -1.70 -4.86 -16.48
CA MET A 32 -0.33 -4.39 -16.61
C MET A 32 0.44 -4.60 -15.30
N TYR A 33 0.60 -5.86 -14.87
CA TYR A 33 1.10 -6.20 -13.53
C TYR A 33 2.51 -5.70 -13.22
N LYS A 34 3.42 -5.70 -14.21
CA LYS A 34 4.77 -5.16 -14.03
C LYS A 34 4.77 -3.65 -13.78
N GLU A 35 3.90 -2.92 -14.46
CA GLU A 35 3.75 -1.48 -14.26
C GLU A 35 3.09 -1.18 -12.90
N ALA A 36 2.10 -1.98 -12.51
CA ALA A 36 1.50 -1.92 -11.18
C ALA A 36 2.55 -2.10 -10.07
N LEU A 37 3.44 -3.11 -10.18
CA LEU A 37 4.55 -3.30 -9.25
C LEU A 37 5.48 -2.08 -9.20
N GLY A 38 5.78 -1.47 -10.34
CA GLY A 38 6.58 -0.25 -10.42
C GLY A 38 5.96 0.90 -9.63
N HIS A 39 4.66 1.14 -9.81
CA HIS A 39 3.92 2.17 -9.08
C HIS A 39 3.79 1.86 -7.57
N ILE A 40 3.56 0.60 -7.19
CA ILE A 40 3.56 0.15 -5.79
C ILE A 40 4.93 0.42 -5.15
N SER A 41 6.03 0.16 -5.84
CA SER A 41 7.38 0.44 -5.34
C SER A 41 7.61 1.93 -5.09
N VAL A 42 7.11 2.80 -5.97
CA VAL A 42 7.17 4.25 -5.76
C VAL A 42 6.35 4.66 -4.53
N ALA A 43 5.14 4.12 -4.37
CA ALA A 43 4.31 4.39 -3.20
C ALA A 43 4.98 3.93 -1.91
N GLN A 44 5.58 2.73 -1.91
CA GLN A 44 6.29 2.17 -0.75
C GLN A 44 7.51 3.00 -0.35
N LYS A 45 8.26 3.54 -1.31
CA LYS A 45 9.39 4.44 -1.03
C LYS A 45 8.96 5.79 -0.45
N THR A 46 7.73 6.21 -0.75
CA THR A 46 7.19 7.49 -0.26
C THR A 46 6.67 7.34 1.18
N ASP A 47 6.05 6.20 1.49
CA ASP A 47 5.63 5.84 2.84
C ASP A 47 5.79 4.33 3.04
N GLU A 48 6.84 3.97 3.78
CA GLU A 48 7.22 2.57 4.02
C GLU A 48 6.27 1.85 4.96
N THR A 49 5.40 2.59 5.66
CA THR A 49 4.48 2.05 6.66
C THR A 49 3.02 2.18 6.26
N ASN A 50 2.73 2.58 5.02
CA ASN A 50 1.34 2.69 4.56
C ASN A 50 0.72 1.30 4.33
N PRO A 51 -0.35 0.92 5.05
CA PRO A 51 -0.94 -0.40 4.91
C PRO A 51 -1.66 -0.61 3.56
N ASP A 52 -2.12 0.44 2.87
CA ASP A 52 -2.71 0.33 1.52
C ASP A 52 -1.69 -0.10 0.46
N VAL A 53 -0.42 0.33 0.61
CA VAL A 53 0.68 -0.12 -0.25
C VAL A 53 0.82 -1.64 -0.14
N TYR A 54 0.83 -2.16 1.08
CA TYR A 54 0.98 -3.59 1.33
C TYR A 54 -0.25 -4.39 0.92
N ARG A 55 -1.45 -3.86 1.15
CA ARG A 55 -2.72 -4.46 0.69
C ARG A 55 -2.71 -4.65 -0.83
N MET A 56 -2.39 -3.60 -1.58
CA MET A 56 -2.39 -3.67 -3.03
C MET A 56 -1.25 -4.55 -3.58
N LYS A 57 -0.09 -4.55 -2.93
CA LYS A 57 1.00 -5.47 -3.24
C LYS A 57 0.58 -6.93 -3.04
N ALA A 58 -0.15 -7.22 -1.97
CA ALA A 58 -0.63 -8.56 -1.68
C ALA A 58 -1.63 -9.04 -2.74
N LEU A 59 -2.64 -8.23 -3.06
CA LEU A 59 -3.63 -8.52 -4.10
C LEU A 59 -3.00 -8.75 -5.48
N LEU A 60 -1.95 -7.97 -5.82
CA LEU A 60 -1.22 -8.15 -7.06
C LEU A 60 -0.49 -9.51 -7.11
N HIS A 61 0.15 -9.91 -6.01
CA HIS A 61 0.81 -11.21 -5.95
C HIS A 61 -0.18 -12.38 -5.95
N GLU A 62 -1.37 -12.23 -5.37
CA GLU A 62 -2.45 -13.24 -5.53
C GLU A 62 -2.90 -13.36 -6.99
N ALA A 63 -3.07 -12.23 -7.69
CA ALA A 63 -3.42 -12.24 -9.11
C ALA A 63 -2.33 -12.86 -10.02
N LEU A 64 -1.09 -12.92 -9.53
CA LEU A 64 0.06 -13.51 -10.21
C LEU A 64 0.37 -14.96 -9.80
N ASP A 65 -0.45 -15.55 -8.92
CA ASP A 65 -0.20 -16.89 -8.35
C ASP A 65 1.14 -16.99 -7.61
N GLU A 66 1.49 -15.94 -6.85
CA GLU A 66 2.71 -15.83 -6.05
C GLU A 66 2.40 -15.84 -4.53
N PRO A 67 1.88 -16.96 -3.98
CA PRO A 67 1.25 -16.99 -2.65
C PRO A 67 2.21 -16.61 -1.51
N LYS A 68 3.50 -16.95 -1.62
CA LYS A 68 4.51 -16.59 -0.61
C LYS A 68 4.74 -15.08 -0.52
N LEU A 69 4.73 -14.39 -1.67
CA LEU A 69 4.90 -12.94 -1.74
C LEU A 69 3.62 -12.23 -1.28
N ALA A 70 2.45 -12.75 -1.69
CA ALA A 70 1.16 -12.29 -1.21
C ALA A 70 1.06 -12.39 0.33
N LEU A 71 1.39 -13.54 0.91
CA LEU A 71 1.37 -13.77 2.35
C LEU A 71 2.29 -12.81 3.11
N SER A 72 3.50 -12.56 2.59
CA SER A 72 4.42 -11.60 3.17
C SER A 72 3.85 -10.17 3.14
N ALA A 73 3.23 -9.79 2.03
CA ALA A 73 2.61 -8.47 1.89
C ALA A 73 1.38 -8.32 2.82
N TRP A 74 0.51 -9.32 2.93
CA TRP A 74 -0.62 -9.29 3.87
C TRP A 74 -0.18 -9.20 5.33
N LYS A 75 0.90 -9.90 5.72
CA LYS A 75 1.47 -9.77 7.07
C LYS A 75 1.95 -8.34 7.36
N ASN A 76 2.54 -7.67 6.37
CA ASN A 76 2.92 -6.26 6.52
C ASN A 76 1.70 -5.33 6.54
N CYS A 77 0.67 -5.59 5.72
CA CYS A 77 -0.59 -4.87 5.77
C CYS A 77 -1.21 -4.93 7.17
N LEU A 78 -1.31 -6.13 7.75
CA LEU A 78 -1.80 -6.33 9.12
C LEU A 78 -0.91 -5.64 10.16
N LYS A 79 0.41 -5.67 10.00
CA LYS A 79 1.36 -5.04 10.92
C LYS A 79 1.18 -3.52 10.99
N TYR A 80 0.89 -2.88 9.87
CA TYR A 80 0.84 -1.42 9.77
C TYR A 80 -0.59 -0.84 9.79
N SER A 81 -1.62 -1.66 9.63
CA SER A 81 -3.00 -1.19 9.65
C SER A 81 -3.45 -0.87 11.08
N MET A 82 -4.09 0.29 11.23
CA MET A 82 -4.93 0.64 12.39
C MET A 82 -6.43 0.50 12.09
N ASP A 83 -6.79 0.22 10.83
CA ASP A 83 -8.17 0.04 10.39
C ASP A 83 -8.62 -1.40 10.66
N GLU A 84 -9.71 -1.57 11.41
CA GLU A 84 -10.19 -2.89 11.81
C GLU A 84 -10.70 -3.72 10.62
N PHE A 85 -11.29 -3.06 9.62
CA PHE A 85 -11.79 -3.75 8.43
C PHE A 85 -10.65 -4.31 7.59
N MET A 86 -9.65 -3.49 7.28
CA MET A 86 -8.44 -3.90 6.56
C MET A 86 -7.65 -4.95 7.35
N SER A 87 -7.57 -4.82 8.67
CA SER A 87 -6.95 -5.83 9.53
C SER A 87 -7.68 -7.17 9.47
N SER A 88 -9.01 -7.15 9.36
CA SER A 88 -9.83 -8.35 9.23
C SER A 88 -9.67 -8.97 7.83
N GLU A 89 -9.66 -8.17 6.77
CA GLU A 89 -9.36 -8.61 5.40
C GLU A 89 -7.99 -9.30 5.35
N ALA A 90 -6.94 -8.65 5.85
CA ALA A 90 -5.59 -9.22 5.86
C ALA A 90 -5.53 -10.57 6.60
N LYS A 91 -6.23 -10.72 7.73
CA LYS A 91 -6.30 -11.98 8.48
C LYS A 91 -6.94 -13.11 7.67
N ILE A 92 -8.03 -12.82 6.94
CA ILE A 92 -8.72 -13.80 6.09
C ILE A 92 -7.77 -14.32 5.01
N HIS A 93 -7.11 -13.40 4.30
CA HIS A 93 -6.16 -13.78 3.25
C HIS A 93 -4.94 -14.53 3.81
N ILE A 94 -4.39 -14.09 4.96
CA ILE A 94 -3.29 -14.82 5.64
C ILE A 94 -3.70 -16.25 5.98
N GLN A 95 -4.92 -16.43 6.52
CA GLN A 95 -5.42 -17.75 6.86
C GLN A 95 -5.57 -18.63 5.63
N SER A 96 -6.13 -18.10 4.53
CA SER A 96 -6.27 -18.82 3.26
C SER A 96 -4.92 -19.26 2.71
N LEU A 97 -3.98 -18.33 2.57
CA LEU A 97 -2.65 -18.57 1.99
C LEU A 97 -1.72 -19.41 2.88
N SER A 98 -2.03 -19.56 4.17
CA SER A 98 -1.25 -20.41 5.08
C SER A 98 -1.76 -21.85 5.15
N ALA A 99 -2.91 -22.12 4.55
CA ALA A 99 -3.51 -23.46 4.49
C ALA A 99 -3.13 -24.23 3.21
N GLU A 100 -2.53 -23.56 2.24
CA GLU A 100 -1.95 -24.11 0.99
C GLU A 100 -0.54 -24.66 1.21
#